data_AF-A0A9N9FQH4-F1
#
_entry.id   AF-A0A9N9FQH4-F1
#
_cell.length_a   1.000
_cell.length_b   1.000
_cell.length_c   1.000
_cell.angle_alpha   90.00
_cell.angle_beta   90.00
_cell.angle_gamma   90.00
#
_symmetry.space_group_name_H-M   'P 1'
#
loop_
_entity.id
_entity.type
_entity.pdbx_description
1 polymer ?
#
loop_
_entity_poly.entity_id
_entity_poly.type
_entity_poly.pdbx_seq_one_letter_code
_entity_poly.pdbx_strand_id
1 'polypeptide(L)'
;MDIKQAYDDAKKEYEEVKLKLKRLDDLRNGAQPSWTGELASLAGKEDSLEEEKREWGKKLRELTQPAYLTSLSSFILTDHDKQDISTSLRNYFCTSLSSLPSIPSLKDYLTQPFENKIPIESHCYKEWKQTIGDMVDNHFINGDVARVTGRQLSYKCQTALGQQYSGSENSLLSRYDRLLRDIWDFLRQGLPFSLEIDRNVADPSGATIKCSRPDVVAWINGTLVFKAEEKNLRSEHNVAVNELSDKMEQWNYALYGQVPYILSYAGAQNFFQFFAITPNHGKSEISLTYDLNTYIGEYMVLVSSLNLFRVVISLAQFLPTRCDTPLYKEISRNNNTYITVLSEDSVLKEIRDFKNHHYSDFDTLVEAYKAVQNSPFCVYSKEGPRIQNSKKRKVQYGSGELYSVLLTPVCHHRRPSNENELRIAIRSVLSGLNELHRQGIVHRDIRWDNILRHNETWRLADYEHSGRLGEVPTFQLHNWPSNVTEGYSKKCDLYLVGKLFDEFMFELSTAGRRIKERLTNQEFPNCDSVLKDEWFKKE
;
A
#
# COMPACT_ATOMS: atom_id res chain seq x y z
N MET A 1 -4.50 -12.61 57.91
CA MET A 1 -5.55 -12.85 56.92
C MET A 1 -5.05 -12.24 55.61
N ASP A 2 -4.95 -13.03 54.54
CA ASP A 2 -4.58 -12.51 53.23
C ASP A 2 -5.59 -11.41 52.85
N ILE A 3 -5.11 -10.21 52.50
CA ILE A 3 -5.97 -9.07 52.15
C ILE A 3 -6.81 -9.40 50.92
N LYS A 4 -6.30 -10.26 50.02
CA LYS A 4 -7.07 -10.79 48.91
C LYS A 4 -8.21 -11.70 49.39
N GLN A 5 -7.92 -12.64 50.29
CA GLN A 5 -8.96 -13.49 50.89
C GLN A 5 -10.00 -12.63 51.63
N ALA A 6 -9.57 -11.63 52.41
CA ALA A 6 -10.47 -10.73 53.11
C ALA A 6 -11.32 -9.87 52.16
N TYR A 7 -10.78 -9.49 51.00
CA TYR A 7 -11.51 -8.78 49.95
C TYR A 7 -12.50 -9.69 49.23
N ASP A 8 -12.08 -10.91 48.85
CA ASP A 8 -12.93 -11.89 48.17
C ASP A 8 -14.09 -12.33 49.09
N ASP A 9 -13.81 -12.54 50.38
CA ASP A 9 -14.83 -12.81 51.40
C ASP A 9 -15.79 -11.63 51.55
N ALA A 10 -15.26 -10.40 51.70
CA ALA A 10 -16.09 -9.20 51.83
C ALA A 10 -16.94 -8.92 50.57
N LYS A 11 -16.41 -9.20 49.37
CA LYS A 11 -17.11 -9.05 48.11
C LYS A 11 -18.21 -10.10 47.95
N LYS A 12 -17.96 -11.34 48.37
CA LYS A 12 -18.95 -12.41 48.38
C LYS A 12 -20.13 -12.03 49.27
N GLU A 13 -19.87 -11.62 50.51
CA GLU A 13 -20.91 -11.19 51.45
C GLU A 13 -21.70 -9.98 50.90
N TYR A 14 -21.00 -8.99 50.32
CA TYR A 14 -21.65 -7.82 49.71
C TYR A 14 -22.60 -8.19 48.56
N GLU A 15 -22.19 -9.08 47.65
CA GLU A 15 -23.03 -9.52 46.54
C GLU A 15 -24.18 -10.43 47.00
N GLU A 16 -24.00 -11.23 48.05
CA GLU A 16 -25.07 -12.01 48.66
C GLU A 16 -26.16 -11.11 49.26
N VAL A 17 -25.78 -10.05 49.98
CA VAL A 17 -26.72 -9.05 50.53
C VAL A 17 -27.44 -8.29 49.41
N LYS A 18 -26.71 -7.88 48.36
CA LYS A 18 -27.29 -7.21 47.19
C LYS A 18 -28.28 -8.09 46.43
N LEU A 19 -28.01 -9.40 46.33
CA LEU A 19 -28.93 -10.37 45.73
C LEU A 19 -30.20 -10.54 46.57
N LYS A 20 -30.10 -10.55 47.90
CA LYS A 20 -31.26 -10.60 48.81
C LYS A 20 -32.13 -9.35 48.65
N LEU A 21 -31.54 -8.16 48.58
CA LEU A 21 -32.25 -6.89 48.34
C LEU A 21 -32.89 -6.86 46.95
N LYS A 22 -32.19 -7.31 45.91
CA LYS A 22 -32.76 -7.43 44.56
C LYS A 22 -33.97 -8.38 44.52
N ARG A 23 -33.89 -9.53 45.20
CA ARG A 23 -35.02 -10.46 45.32
C ARG A 23 -36.21 -9.82 46.04
N LEU A 24 -35.97 -8.97 47.04
CA LEU A 24 -37.02 -8.23 47.74
C LEU A 24 -37.70 -7.20 46.82
N ASP A 25 -36.93 -6.46 46.03
CA ASP A 25 -37.45 -5.55 45.00
C ASP A 25 -38.23 -6.29 43.90
N ASP A 26 -37.71 -7.42 43.42
CA ASP A 26 -38.37 -8.25 42.39
C ASP A 26 -39.71 -8.81 42.92
N LEU A 27 -39.78 -9.22 44.20
CA LEU A 27 -41.01 -9.65 44.86
C LEU A 27 -42.01 -8.49 45.05
N ARG A 28 -41.53 -7.27 45.33
CA ARG A 28 -42.38 -6.06 45.42
C ARG A 28 -42.99 -5.67 44.08
N ASN A 29 -42.24 -5.88 43.00
CA ASN A 29 -42.64 -5.47 41.65
C ASN A 29 -43.52 -6.50 40.90
N GLY A 30 -43.72 -7.71 41.43
CA GLY A 30 -44.38 -8.83 40.75
C GLY A 30 -45.68 -9.38 41.38
N ALA A 31 -46.35 -8.67 42.29
CA ALA A 31 -47.41 -9.22 43.14
C ALA A 31 -48.58 -9.94 42.40
N GLN A 32 -48.74 -11.24 42.67
CA GLN A 32 -50.00 -12.02 42.56
C GLN A 32 -50.44 -12.48 43.97
N PRO A 33 -51.73 -12.69 44.27
CA PRO A 33 -52.28 -12.67 45.64
C PRO A 33 -52.16 -13.96 46.45
N SER A 34 -51.20 -14.82 46.14
CA SER A 34 -50.87 -15.98 46.97
C SER A 34 -49.35 -16.05 47.10
N TRP A 35 -48.86 -16.74 48.14
CA TRP A 35 -47.44 -16.86 48.52
C TRP A 35 -46.88 -15.65 49.29
N THR A 36 -46.21 -15.73 50.43
CA THR A 36 -45.87 -16.77 51.44
C THR A 36 -45.21 -15.98 52.60
N GLY A 37 -45.07 -16.54 53.81
CA GLY A 37 -44.44 -15.86 54.96
C GLY A 37 -43.00 -15.33 54.76
N GLU A 38 -42.37 -15.59 53.61
CA GLU A 38 -41.04 -15.10 53.23
C GLU A 38 -40.98 -13.56 53.08
N LEU A 39 -41.96 -12.93 52.41
CA LEU A 39 -42.01 -11.48 52.23
C LEU A 39 -42.13 -10.74 53.57
N ALA A 40 -42.97 -11.25 54.49
CA ALA A 40 -43.10 -10.69 55.83
C ALA A 40 -41.81 -10.86 56.67
N SER A 41 -41.08 -11.96 56.49
CA SER A 41 -39.82 -12.23 57.19
C SER A 41 -38.64 -11.39 56.69
N LEU A 42 -38.65 -11.02 55.40
CA LEU A 42 -37.59 -10.24 54.75
C LEU A 42 -37.88 -8.73 54.77
N ALA A 43 -39.14 -8.30 54.64
CA ALA A 43 -39.52 -6.89 54.77
C ALA A 43 -39.21 -6.33 56.17
N GLY A 44 -39.38 -7.14 57.23
CA GLY A 44 -38.96 -6.77 58.59
C GLY A 44 -37.43 -6.68 58.79
N LYS A 45 -36.63 -7.00 57.77
CA LYS A 45 -35.16 -7.00 57.79
C LYS A 45 -34.55 -6.11 56.70
N GLU A 46 -35.36 -5.39 55.93
CA GLU A 46 -34.87 -4.57 54.80
C GLU A 46 -33.89 -3.49 55.27
N ASP A 47 -34.23 -2.75 56.32
CA ASP A 47 -33.34 -1.75 56.92
C ASP A 47 -32.02 -2.37 57.39
N SER A 48 -32.08 -3.57 57.99
CA SER A 48 -30.89 -4.31 58.44
C SER A 48 -30.03 -4.77 57.27
N LEU A 49 -30.62 -5.19 56.14
CA LEU A 49 -29.89 -5.61 54.93
C LEU A 49 -29.27 -4.42 54.21
N GLU A 50 -29.95 -3.26 54.16
CA GLU A 50 -29.37 -2.03 53.62
C GLU A 50 -28.22 -1.50 54.50
N GLU A 51 -28.30 -1.66 55.82
CA GLU A 51 -27.22 -1.33 56.74
C GLU A 51 -26.02 -2.27 56.56
N GLU A 52 -26.27 -3.58 56.47
CA GLU A 52 -25.23 -4.59 56.20
C GLU A 52 -24.54 -4.36 54.85
N LYS A 53 -25.31 -4.02 53.80
CA LYS A 53 -24.77 -3.61 52.49
C LYS A 53 -23.91 -2.35 52.60
N ARG A 54 -24.30 -1.37 53.41
CA ARG A 54 -23.52 -0.15 53.64
C ARG A 54 -22.21 -0.45 54.37
N GLU A 55 -22.23 -1.33 55.36
CA GLU A 55 -21.04 -1.78 56.10
C GLU A 55 -20.07 -2.54 55.20
N TRP A 56 -20.54 -3.54 54.46
CA TRP A 56 -19.68 -4.29 53.52
C TRP A 56 -19.17 -3.39 52.40
N GLY A 57 -19.98 -2.45 51.90
CA GLY A 57 -19.55 -1.43 50.94
C GLY A 57 -18.47 -0.50 51.51
N LYS A 58 -18.53 -0.15 52.80
CA LYS A 58 -17.49 0.64 53.49
C LYS A 58 -16.21 -0.18 53.65
N LYS A 59 -16.33 -1.44 54.06
CA LYS A 59 -15.20 -2.37 54.21
C LYS A 59 -14.49 -2.63 52.88
N LEU A 60 -15.23 -2.80 51.78
CA LEU A 60 -14.66 -2.88 50.43
C LEU A 60 -13.90 -1.60 50.07
N ARG A 61 -14.44 -0.41 50.36
CA ARG A 61 -13.76 0.86 50.11
C ARG A 61 -12.46 1.00 50.92
N GLU A 62 -12.49 0.60 52.20
CA GLU A 62 -11.32 0.59 53.08
C GLU A 62 -10.24 -0.38 52.58
N LEU A 63 -10.63 -1.59 52.14
CA LEU A 63 -9.72 -2.58 51.54
C LEU A 63 -9.16 -2.16 50.17
N THR A 64 -9.82 -1.21 49.48
CA THR A 64 -9.34 -0.62 48.21
C THR A 64 -8.56 0.69 48.38
N GLN A 65 -8.31 1.16 49.61
CA GLN A 65 -7.54 2.39 49.82
C GLN A 65 -6.07 2.22 49.35
N PRO A 66 -5.44 3.27 48.80
CA PRO A 66 -4.08 3.21 48.26
C PRO A 66 -3.02 2.66 49.23
N ALA A 67 -3.18 2.91 50.54
CA ALA A 67 -2.27 2.43 51.58
C ALA A 67 -2.36 0.90 51.83
N TYR A 68 -3.48 0.25 51.49
CA TYR A 68 -3.64 -1.20 51.58
C TYR A 68 -3.27 -1.90 50.26
N LEU A 69 -3.40 -1.21 49.13
CA LEU A 69 -2.94 -1.69 47.81
C LEU A 69 -1.40 -1.86 47.74
N THR A 70 -0.64 -1.12 48.56
CA THR A 70 0.83 -1.28 48.67
C THR A 70 1.26 -2.61 49.29
N SER A 71 0.36 -3.32 49.99
CA SER A 71 0.62 -4.70 50.45
C SER A 71 0.18 -5.77 49.44
N LEU A 72 -0.75 -5.44 48.52
CA LEU A 72 -1.14 -6.30 47.39
C LEU A 72 -0.10 -6.30 46.25
N SER A 73 0.71 -5.25 46.15
CA SER A 73 1.84 -5.18 45.20
C SER A 73 2.97 -6.18 45.52
N SER A 74 2.91 -6.91 46.63
CA SER A 74 3.87 -7.99 46.92
C SER A 74 3.56 -9.30 46.18
N PHE A 75 2.40 -9.42 45.52
CA PHE A 75 2.02 -10.59 44.70
C PHE A 75 1.82 -10.29 43.21
N ILE A 76 1.88 -9.02 42.82
CA ILE A 76 2.04 -8.64 41.41
C ILE A 76 3.54 -8.53 41.20
N LEU A 77 4.14 -9.51 40.51
CA LEU A 77 5.49 -9.36 39.95
C LEU A 77 5.51 -8.01 39.24
N THR A 78 6.29 -7.08 39.78
CA THR A 78 6.38 -5.76 39.18
C THR A 78 6.98 -5.92 37.79
N ASP A 79 6.64 -5.03 36.86
CA ASP A 79 7.21 -5.06 35.50
C ASP A 79 8.76 -4.93 35.52
N HIS A 80 9.34 -4.64 36.69
CA HIS A 80 10.77 -4.66 36.99
C HIS A 80 11.39 -6.07 37.15
N ASP A 81 10.60 -7.10 37.45
CA ASP A 81 11.09 -8.48 37.64
C ASP A 81 11.03 -9.34 36.36
N LYS A 82 10.37 -8.85 35.32
CA LYS A 82 10.21 -9.56 34.04
C LYS A 82 11.35 -9.20 33.08
N GLN A 83 11.93 -10.19 32.42
CA GLN A 83 12.87 -9.95 31.33
C GLN A 83 12.12 -9.49 30.07
N ASP A 84 12.46 -8.31 29.55
CA ASP A 84 11.93 -7.85 28.27
C ASP A 84 12.66 -8.53 27.11
N ILE A 85 11.92 -9.33 26.33
CA ILE A 85 12.42 -10.06 25.17
C ILE A 85 12.04 -9.39 23.84
N SER A 86 11.54 -8.15 23.87
CA SER A 86 11.07 -7.42 22.67
C SER A 86 12.10 -7.42 21.54
N THR A 87 13.39 -7.22 21.85
CA THR A 87 14.48 -7.27 20.85
C THR A 87 14.63 -8.67 20.25
N SER A 88 14.58 -9.73 21.07
CA SER A 88 14.69 -11.11 20.59
C SER A 88 13.50 -11.50 19.71
N LEU A 89 12.28 -11.15 20.11
CA LEU A 89 11.08 -11.38 19.29
C LEU A 89 11.13 -10.60 17.98
N ARG A 90 11.52 -9.32 18.02
CA ARG A 90 11.69 -8.52 16.81
C ARG A 90 12.72 -9.16 15.88
N ASN A 91 13.88 -9.55 16.41
CA ASN A 91 14.92 -10.22 15.62
C ASN A 91 14.40 -11.53 15.01
N TYR A 92 13.66 -12.35 15.78
CA TYR A 92 13.06 -13.59 15.27
C TYR A 92 12.15 -13.34 14.06
N PHE A 93 11.20 -12.41 14.17
CA PHE A 93 10.29 -12.10 13.06
C PHE A 93 10.96 -11.31 11.92
N CYS A 94 12.04 -10.59 12.19
CA CYS A 94 12.83 -9.84 11.19
C CYS A 94 13.97 -10.66 10.56
N THR A 95 14.14 -11.92 10.94
CA THR A 95 15.13 -12.80 10.33
C THR A 95 14.51 -13.50 9.12
N SER A 96 15.10 -13.28 7.96
CA SER A 96 14.72 -13.94 6.71
C SER A 96 14.84 -15.47 6.84
N LEU A 97 13.94 -16.16 6.15
CA LEU A 97 13.94 -17.61 6.05
C LEU A 97 15.15 -18.09 5.26
N SER A 98 15.68 -19.25 5.64
CA SER A 98 16.76 -19.93 4.91
C SER A 98 16.31 -20.37 3.51
N SER A 99 15.03 -20.68 3.35
CA SER A 99 14.38 -20.93 2.06
C SER A 99 12.94 -20.43 2.08
N LEU A 100 12.46 -19.95 0.92
CA LEU A 100 11.06 -19.56 0.77
C LEU A 100 10.16 -20.82 0.71
N PRO A 101 8.99 -20.81 1.39
CA PRO A 101 8.01 -21.87 1.21
C PRO A 101 7.53 -21.95 -0.24
N SER A 102 7.34 -23.17 -0.74
CA SER A 102 6.66 -23.38 -2.02
C SER A 102 5.18 -23.01 -1.90
N ILE A 103 4.50 -22.70 -3.02
CA ILE A 103 3.08 -22.32 -3.00
C ILE A 103 2.20 -23.38 -2.31
N PRO A 104 2.33 -24.69 -2.61
CA PRO A 104 1.56 -25.71 -1.90
C PRO A 104 1.84 -25.74 -0.38
N SER A 105 3.05 -25.36 0.04
CA SER A 105 3.45 -25.36 1.46
C SER A 105 3.07 -24.08 2.20
N LEU A 106 2.70 -23.00 1.50
CA LEU A 106 2.39 -21.72 2.15
C LEU A 106 1.21 -21.85 3.12
N LYS A 107 0.17 -22.61 2.77
CA LYS A 107 -1.00 -22.81 3.63
C LYS A 107 -0.63 -23.41 4.98
N ASP A 108 0.19 -24.45 4.98
CA ASP A 108 0.65 -25.07 6.21
C ASP A 108 1.57 -24.12 6.98
N TYR A 109 2.52 -23.47 6.27
CA TYR A 109 3.46 -22.52 6.85
C TYR A 109 2.78 -21.37 7.61
N LEU A 110 1.72 -20.78 7.06
CA LEU A 110 1.02 -19.66 7.71
C LEU A 110 0.41 -20.05 9.08
N THR A 111 0.14 -21.33 9.30
CA THR A 111 -0.44 -21.84 10.55
C THR A 111 0.58 -22.51 11.47
N GLN A 112 1.87 -22.48 11.10
CA GLN A 112 2.91 -23.14 11.89
C GLN A 112 3.13 -22.46 13.24
N PRO A 113 3.41 -23.25 14.30
CA PRO A 113 3.82 -22.74 15.59
C PRO A 113 5.00 -21.77 15.51
N PHE A 114 5.02 -20.77 16.38
CA PHE A 114 6.17 -19.90 16.55
C PHE A 114 7.24 -20.62 17.37
N GLU A 115 8.46 -20.66 16.85
CA GLU A 115 9.62 -21.13 17.59
C GLU A 115 9.85 -20.27 18.83
N ASN A 116 9.77 -18.93 18.64
CA ASN A 116 9.77 -17.97 19.73
C ASN A 116 8.34 -17.48 19.99
N LYS A 117 7.67 -18.12 20.95
CA LYS A 117 6.31 -17.77 21.36
C LYS A 117 6.25 -16.34 21.92
N ILE A 118 5.18 -15.64 21.62
CA ILE A 118 4.95 -14.26 22.09
C ILE A 118 4.35 -14.31 23.50
N PRO A 119 5.00 -13.73 24.52
CA PRO A 119 4.44 -13.67 25.86
C PRO A 119 3.30 -12.65 25.91
N ILE A 120 2.16 -13.03 26.47
CA ILE A 120 0.99 -12.15 26.66
C ILE A 120 0.56 -12.16 28.13
N GLU A 121 -0.25 -11.20 28.53
CA GLU A 121 -0.71 -11.08 29.91
C GLU A 121 -1.53 -12.31 30.32
N SER A 122 -1.41 -12.73 31.59
CA SER A 122 -2.08 -13.93 32.10
C SER A 122 -3.58 -13.95 31.84
N HIS A 123 -4.23 -12.79 31.94
CA HIS A 123 -5.68 -12.70 31.77
C HIS A 123 -6.07 -12.95 30.31
N CYS A 124 -5.39 -12.31 29.35
CA CYS A 124 -5.55 -12.59 27.92
C CYS A 124 -5.24 -14.05 27.60
N TYR A 125 -4.10 -14.59 28.07
CA TYR A 125 -3.74 -15.98 27.80
C TYR A 125 -4.81 -16.96 28.26
N LYS A 126 -5.36 -16.78 29.48
CA LYS A 126 -6.42 -17.64 30.01
C LYS A 126 -7.71 -17.52 29.20
N GLU A 127 -8.11 -16.31 28.84
CA GLU A 127 -9.29 -16.07 27.98
C GLU A 127 -9.13 -16.75 26.62
N TRP A 128 -7.95 -16.62 26.00
CA TRP A 128 -7.68 -17.22 24.70
C TRP A 128 -7.67 -18.75 24.82
N LYS A 129 -7.03 -19.29 25.86
CA LYS A 129 -6.98 -20.73 26.14
C LYS A 129 -8.38 -21.31 26.34
N GLN A 130 -9.27 -20.58 27.03
CA GLN A 130 -10.67 -20.97 27.21
C GLN A 130 -11.46 -20.94 25.88
N THR A 131 -11.17 -19.98 25.01
CA THR A 131 -11.94 -19.73 23.78
C THR A 131 -11.48 -20.61 22.61
N ILE A 132 -10.18 -20.82 22.46
CA ILE A 132 -9.57 -21.51 21.31
C ILE A 132 -8.70 -22.72 21.70
N GLY A 133 -8.70 -23.09 22.98
CA GLY A 133 -8.07 -24.31 23.48
C GLY A 133 -6.55 -24.27 23.46
N ASP A 134 -5.94 -25.45 23.31
CA ASP A 134 -4.49 -25.63 23.35
C ASP A 134 -3.75 -25.00 22.17
N MET A 135 -4.46 -24.57 21.13
CA MET A 135 -3.88 -23.91 19.95
C MET A 135 -3.13 -22.61 20.31
N VAL A 136 -3.49 -21.94 21.42
CA VAL A 136 -2.76 -20.77 21.93
C VAL A 136 -1.29 -21.10 22.17
N ASP A 137 -1.00 -22.30 22.67
CA ASP A 137 0.33 -22.70 23.09
C ASP A 137 1.29 -22.85 21.91
N ASN A 138 0.79 -22.93 20.69
CA ASN A 138 1.62 -22.99 19.49
C ASN A 138 2.28 -21.63 19.19
N HIS A 139 1.72 -20.52 19.66
CA HIS A 139 2.13 -19.17 19.24
C HIS A 139 2.38 -18.22 20.40
N PHE A 140 1.68 -18.42 21.52
CA PHE A 140 1.72 -17.53 22.66
C PHE A 140 2.08 -18.30 23.94
N ILE A 141 2.64 -17.58 24.89
CA ILE A 141 2.98 -18.10 26.21
C ILE A 141 2.46 -17.14 27.29
N ASN A 142 2.07 -17.66 28.44
CA ASN A 142 1.72 -16.82 29.57
C ASN A 142 2.98 -16.09 30.08
N GLY A 143 3.01 -14.76 29.96
CA GLY A 143 4.15 -13.93 30.33
C GLY A 143 4.48 -13.92 31.83
N ASP A 144 3.48 -14.12 32.70
CA ASP A 144 3.73 -14.21 34.15
C ASP A 144 4.37 -15.55 34.52
N VAL A 145 3.93 -16.63 33.89
CA VAL A 145 4.51 -17.97 34.07
C VAL A 145 5.94 -18.01 33.53
N ALA A 146 6.16 -17.42 32.36
CA ALA A 146 7.47 -17.39 31.72
C ALA A 146 8.42 -16.32 32.29
N ARG A 147 7.92 -15.43 33.16
CA ARG A 147 8.65 -14.26 33.70
C ARG A 147 9.29 -13.37 32.63
N VAL A 148 8.65 -13.28 31.46
CA VAL A 148 9.10 -12.49 30.30
C VAL A 148 7.98 -11.62 29.76
N THR A 149 8.35 -10.52 29.11
CA THR A 149 7.42 -9.61 28.43
C THR A 149 7.92 -9.28 27.03
N GLY A 150 7.00 -9.03 26.09
CA GLY A 150 7.28 -8.49 24.76
C GLY A 150 6.67 -7.09 24.58
N ARG A 151 6.37 -6.40 25.70
CA ARG A 151 5.69 -5.11 25.89
C ARG A 151 4.88 -4.63 24.68
N GLN A 152 5.54 -4.10 23.65
CA GLN A 152 4.88 -3.50 22.49
C GLN A 152 4.26 -4.53 21.53
N LEU A 153 4.97 -5.62 21.20
CA LEU A 153 4.44 -6.66 20.31
C LEU A 153 3.29 -7.42 20.97
N SER A 154 3.49 -7.76 22.25
CA SER A 154 2.47 -8.41 23.08
C SER A 154 1.20 -7.56 23.14
N TYR A 155 1.32 -6.27 23.44
CA TYR A 155 0.18 -5.36 23.50
C TYR A 155 -0.56 -5.26 22.16
N LYS A 156 0.16 -5.17 21.04
CA LYS A 156 -0.43 -5.16 19.70
C LYS A 156 -1.20 -6.45 19.39
N CYS A 157 -0.63 -7.61 19.71
CA CYS A 157 -1.33 -8.89 19.52
C CYS A 157 -2.58 -9.00 20.41
N GLN A 158 -2.49 -8.55 21.67
CA GLN A 158 -3.60 -8.59 22.62
C GLN A 158 -4.77 -7.70 22.21
N THR A 159 -4.47 -6.49 21.72
CA THR A 159 -5.48 -5.52 21.31
C THR A 159 -6.07 -5.77 19.93
N ALA A 160 -5.48 -6.68 19.15
CA ALA A 160 -5.97 -7.05 17.83
C ALA A 160 -7.22 -7.95 17.87
N LEU A 161 -7.44 -8.71 18.94
CA LEU A 161 -8.54 -9.68 19.05
C LEU A 161 -9.72 -9.16 19.88
N GLY A 162 -10.91 -9.70 19.63
CA GLY A 162 -12.07 -9.55 20.52
C GLY A 162 -12.75 -8.19 20.50
N GLN A 163 -12.48 -7.37 19.49
CA GLN A 163 -13.04 -6.02 19.37
C GLN A 163 -14.43 -6.06 18.71
N GLN A 164 -15.36 -5.26 19.22
CA GLN A 164 -16.67 -5.05 18.58
C GLN A 164 -16.57 -3.94 17.54
N TYR A 165 -17.01 -4.24 16.30
CA TYR A 165 -16.96 -3.29 15.20
C TYR A 165 -18.37 -2.82 14.82
N SER A 166 -18.59 -1.50 14.92
CA SER A 166 -19.85 -0.84 14.63
C SER A 166 -19.98 -0.50 13.14
N GLY A 167 -20.15 -1.50 12.28
CA GLY A 167 -20.72 -1.45 10.90
C GLY A 167 -20.27 -0.40 9.87
N SER A 168 -19.43 0.58 10.21
CA SER A 168 -18.95 1.63 9.32
C SER A 168 -17.74 1.14 8.53
N GLU A 169 -17.55 1.62 7.31
CA GLU A 169 -16.38 1.31 6.47
C GLU A 169 -15.06 1.57 7.24
N ASN A 170 -14.92 2.74 7.87
CA ASN A 170 -13.75 3.05 8.69
C ASN A 170 -13.50 2.05 9.84
N SER A 171 -14.57 1.52 10.46
CA SER A 171 -14.43 0.49 11.49
C SER A 171 -13.97 -0.86 10.92
N LEU A 172 -14.39 -1.20 9.70
CA LEU A 172 -13.92 -2.40 8.99
C LEU A 172 -12.44 -2.26 8.59
N LEU A 173 -12.04 -1.12 8.02
CA LEU A 173 -10.63 -0.86 7.69
C LEU A 173 -9.73 -0.96 8.92
N SER A 174 -10.17 -0.37 10.05
CA SER A 174 -9.47 -0.45 11.33
C SER A 174 -9.36 -1.89 11.87
N ARG A 175 -10.30 -2.78 11.52
CA ARG A 175 -10.24 -4.20 11.89
C ARG A 175 -9.11 -4.91 11.15
N TYR A 176 -9.02 -4.72 9.83
CA TYR A 176 -7.96 -5.32 9.02
C TYR A 176 -6.58 -4.78 9.39
N ASP A 177 -6.48 -3.46 9.59
CA ASP A 177 -5.23 -2.80 9.96
C ASP A 177 -4.65 -3.35 11.27
N ARG A 178 -5.48 -3.59 12.29
CA ARG A 178 -5.02 -4.14 13.57
C ARG A 178 -4.46 -5.55 13.48
N LEU A 179 -5.04 -6.39 12.62
CA LEU A 179 -4.61 -7.78 12.43
C LEU A 179 -3.34 -7.89 11.57
N LEU A 180 -3.01 -6.86 10.79
CA LEU A 180 -1.89 -6.90 9.84
C LEU A 180 -1.01 -5.65 9.92
N ARG A 181 -1.49 -4.51 9.43
CA ARG A 181 -0.67 -3.31 9.25
C ARG A 181 -0.02 -2.83 10.54
N ASP A 182 -0.78 -2.71 11.64
CA ASP A 182 -0.29 -2.17 12.90
C ASP A 182 0.82 -3.03 13.53
N ILE A 183 0.80 -4.33 13.25
CA ILE A 183 1.81 -5.30 13.70
C ILE A 183 3.04 -5.21 12.80
N TRP A 184 2.84 -5.18 11.48
CA TRP A 184 3.93 -5.06 10.52
C TRP A 184 4.66 -3.71 10.67
N ASP A 185 3.93 -2.63 10.97
CA ASP A 185 4.47 -1.30 11.27
C ASP A 185 5.39 -1.31 12.50
N PHE A 186 5.11 -2.16 13.48
CA PHE A 186 5.99 -2.35 14.62
C PHE A 186 7.23 -3.16 14.23
N LEU A 187 7.03 -4.29 13.56
CA LEU A 187 8.12 -5.21 13.22
C LEU A 187 9.12 -4.59 12.24
N ARG A 188 8.64 -3.89 11.21
CA ARG A 188 9.47 -3.33 10.14
C ARG A 188 10.54 -2.35 10.61
N GLN A 189 10.40 -1.76 11.79
CA GLN A 189 11.41 -0.91 12.42
C GLN A 189 12.72 -1.65 12.73
N GLY A 190 12.70 -3.00 12.76
CA GLY A 190 13.89 -3.84 12.94
C GLY A 190 14.56 -4.29 11.64
N LEU A 191 14.05 -3.89 10.47
CA LEU A 191 14.58 -4.35 9.18
C LEU A 191 15.76 -3.50 8.71
N PRO A 192 16.75 -4.09 8.01
CA PRO A 192 17.87 -3.37 7.44
C PRO A 192 17.54 -2.68 6.11
N PHE A 193 16.29 -2.76 5.66
CA PHE A 193 15.80 -2.18 4.41
C PHE A 193 14.42 -1.54 4.61
N SER A 194 14.01 -0.70 3.66
CA SER A 194 12.70 -0.04 3.72
C SER A 194 11.60 -1.03 3.36
N LEU A 195 10.70 -1.30 4.31
CA LEU A 195 9.38 -1.87 4.05
C LEU A 195 8.36 -0.76 4.27
N GLU A 196 7.65 -0.38 3.21
CA GLU A 196 6.59 0.62 3.24
C GLU A 196 5.25 -0.09 3.03
N ILE A 197 4.26 0.26 3.84
CA ILE A 197 2.89 -0.23 3.70
C ILE A 197 2.02 1.00 3.57
N ASP A 198 1.21 1.05 2.52
CA ASP A 198 0.30 2.17 2.30
C ASP A 198 -1.10 1.66 1.99
N ARG A 199 -2.08 2.43 2.47
CA ARG A 199 -3.50 2.19 2.25
C ARG A 199 -4.01 3.23 1.28
N ASN A 200 -4.78 2.80 0.30
CA ASN A 200 -5.42 3.70 -0.64
C ASN A 200 -6.59 4.44 0.02
N VAL A 201 -6.29 5.52 0.76
CA VAL A 201 -7.30 6.35 1.40
C VAL A 201 -7.98 7.23 0.34
N ALA A 202 -9.31 7.22 0.30
CA ALA A 202 -10.07 8.02 -0.65
C ALA A 202 -9.71 9.52 -0.54
N ASP A 203 -9.02 10.08 -1.54
CA ASP A 203 -8.93 11.53 -1.70
C ASP A 203 -10.31 12.06 -2.13
N PRO A 204 -10.87 13.10 -1.49
CA PRO A 204 -12.06 13.82 -1.96
C PRO A 204 -11.96 14.34 -3.41
N SER A 205 -10.78 14.28 -4.05
CA SER A 205 -10.55 14.64 -5.45
C SER A 205 -11.16 13.67 -6.47
N GLY A 206 -11.52 12.43 -6.10
CA GLY A 206 -12.13 11.46 -7.03
C GLY A 206 -11.21 11.05 -8.19
N ALA A 207 -9.89 11.03 -7.97
CA ALA A 207 -8.91 10.71 -9.00
C ALA A 207 -9.06 9.27 -9.54
N THR A 208 -8.78 9.10 -10.84
CA THR A 208 -8.81 7.83 -11.60
C THR A 208 -7.93 6.74 -10.95
N ILE A 209 -6.92 7.14 -10.15
CA ILE A 209 -6.04 6.27 -9.37
C ILE A 209 -6.83 5.39 -8.38
N LYS A 210 -7.91 5.91 -7.76
CA LYS A 210 -8.69 5.14 -6.79
C LYS A 210 -9.30 3.88 -7.40
N CYS A 211 -9.76 3.94 -8.65
CA CYS A 211 -10.35 2.80 -9.33
C CYS A 211 -9.33 1.77 -9.82
N SER A 212 -8.02 2.05 -9.69
CA SER A 212 -6.96 1.23 -10.31
C SER A 212 -5.84 0.78 -9.38
N ARG A 213 -5.77 1.31 -8.16
CA ARG A 213 -4.80 0.93 -7.15
C ARG A 213 -5.46 0.03 -6.09
N PRO A 214 -4.83 -1.10 -5.70
CA PRO A 214 -5.32 -1.95 -4.62
C PRO A 214 -5.51 -1.20 -3.30
N ASP A 215 -6.44 -1.66 -2.46
CA ASP A 215 -6.76 -1.03 -1.17
C ASP A 215 -5.56 -0.97 -0.22
N VAL A 216 -4.74 -2.01 -0.19
CA VAL A 216 -3.48 -2.05 0.57
C VAL A 216 -2.36 -2.54 -0.33
N VAL A 217 -1.19 -1.92 -0.21
CA VAL A 217 0.03 -2.35 -0.90
C VAL A 217 1.22 -2.26 0.03
N ALA A 218 2.20 -3.15 -0.16
CA ALA A 218 3.49 -3.03 0.51
C ALA A 218 4.65 -3.18 -0.46
N TRP A 219 5.67 -2.36 -0.25
CA TRP A 219 6.88 -2.33 -1.05
C TRP A 219 8.11 -2.56 -0.19
N ILE A 220 9.04 -3.35 -0.70
CA ILE A 220 10.40 -3.39 -0.19
C ILE A 220 11.29 -2.62 -1.16
N ASN A 221 11.94 -1.56 -0.69
CA ASN A 221 12.79 -0.67 -1.50
C ASN A 221 12.11 -0.22 -2.82
N GLY A 222 10.81 0.09 -2.77
CA GLY A 222 10.00 0.48 -3.94
C GLY A 222 9.47 -0.68 -4.80
N THR A 223 9.87 -1.92 -4.55
CA THR A 223 9.40 -3.10 -5.30
C THR A 223 8.15 -3.67 -4.63
N LEU A 224 7.06 -3.88 -5.37
CA LEU A 224 5.80 -4.40 -4.83
C LEU A 224 5.97 -5.87 -4.42
N VAL A 225 5.69 -6.18 -3.15
CA VAL A 225 5.79 -7.55 -2.60
C VAL A 225 4.46 -8.05 -2.03
N PHE A 226 3.53 -7.13 -1.78
CA PHE A 226 2.23 -7.43 -1.23
C PHE A 226 1.17 -6.47 -1.75
N LYS A 227 -0.04 -6.98 -2.00
CA LYS A 227 -1.23 -6.15 -2.26
C LYS A 227 -2.50 -6.78 -1.70
N ALA A 228 -3.56 -6.01 -1.51
CA ALA A 228 -4.84 -6.54 -1.05
C ALA A 228 -6.02 -5.74 -1.58
N GLU A 229 -7.16 -6.40 -1.68
CA GLU A 229 -8.44 -5.81 -2.06
C GLU A 229 -9.48 -6.04 -0.95
N GLU A 230 -10.29 -5.03 -0.66
CA GLU A 230 -11.23 -4.99 0.44
C GLU A 230 -12.62 -4.53 -0.03
N LYS A 231 -13.67 -5.21 0.43
CA LYS A 231 -15.07 -4.88 0.08
C LYS A 231 -15.92 -4.69 1.32
N ASN A 232 -16.93 -3.83 1.18
CA ASN A 232 -17.84 -3.49 2.27
C ASN A 232 -18.90 -4.57 2.51
N LEU A 233 -19.26 -5.36 1.48
CA LEU A 233 -20.25 -6.42 1.60
C LEU A 233 -19.59 -7.79 1.55
N ARG A 234 -19.96 -8.67 2.49
CA ARG A 234 -19.51 -10.07 2.51
C ARG A 234 -19.73 -10.81 1.19
N SER A 235 -20.85 -10.54 0.50
CA SER A 235 -21.17 -11.16 -0.79
C SER A 235 -20.17 -10.81 -1.91
N GLU A 236 -19.38 -9.75 -1.73
CA GLU A 236 -18.38 -9.29 -2.69
C GLU A 236 -17.00 -9.91 -2.46
N HIS A 237 -16.87 -10.91 -1.58
CA HIS A 237 -15.59 -11.59 -1.35
C HIS A 237 -14.96 -12.10 -2.66
N ASN A 238 -15.75 -12.75 -3.52
CA ASN A 238 -15.23 -13.22 -4.81
C ASN A 238 -14.87 -12.07 -5.78
N VAL A 239 -15.49 -10.89 -5.61
CA VAL A 239 -15.11 -9.69 -6.37
C VAL A 239 -13.74 -9.23 -5.92
N ALA A 240 -13.50 -9.09 -4.61
CA ALA A 240 -12.18 -8.78 -4.04
C ALA A 240 -11.12 -9.77 -4.50
N VAL A 241 -11.44 -11.07 -4.47
CA VAL A 241 -10.53 -12.12 -4.93
C VAL A 241 -10.19 -11.96 -6.40
N ASN A 242 -11.16 -11.69 -7.28
CA ASN A 242 -10.91 -11.51 -8.71
C ASN A 242 -10.02 -10.29 -8.99
N GLU A 243 -10.30 -9.17 -8.32
CA GLU A 243 -9.55 -7.92 -8.46
C GLU A 243 -8.07 -8.04 -8.08
N LEU A 244 -7.69 -8.99 -7.22
CA LEU A 244 -6.28 -9.28 -6.91
C LEU A 244 -5.44 -9.60 -8.15
N SER A 245 -6.01 -10.18 -9.20
CA SER A 245 -5.30 -10.47 -10.45
C SER A 245 -5.65 -9.52 -11.58
N ASP A 246 -6.64 -8.65 -11.37
CA ASP A 246 -7.03 -7.67 -12.37
C ASP A 246 -5.88 -6.70 -12.63
N LYS A 247 -5.75 -6.27 -13.89
CA LYS A 247 -4.75 -5.30 -14.34
C LYS A 247 -3.30 -5.78 -14.19
N MET A 248 -3.05 -7.04 -13.86
CA MET A 248 -1.74 -7.65 -14.03
C MET A 248 -1.63 -8.14 -15.47
N GLU A 249 -0.84 -7.46 -16.30
CA GLU A 249 -0.73 -7.80 -17.73
C GLU A 249 0.35 -8.85 -17.99
N GLN A 250 1.61 -8.49 -17.76
CA GLN A 250 2.77 -9.37 -17.92
C GLN A 250 3.74 -9.16 -16.77
N TRP A 251 4.23 -10.25 -16.19
CA TRP A 251 5.21 -10.18 -15.11
C TRP A 251 6.54 -9.56 -15.58
N ASN A 252 6.76 -8.31 -15.20
CA ASN A 252 7.97 -7.58 -15.55
C ASN A 252 9.04 -7.76 -14.47
N TYR A 253 10.14 -8.44 -14.81
CA TYR A 253 11.27 -8.65 -13.89
C TYR A 253 11.93 -7.34 -13.41
N ALA A 254 11.80 -6.23 -14.16
CA ALA A 254 12.26 -4.92 -13.69
C ALA A 254 11.36 -4.33 -12.59
N LEU A 255 10.09 -4.73 -12.54
CA LEU A 255 9.11 -4.26 -11.55
C LEU A 255 9.01 -5.17 -10.32
N TYR A 256 9.21 -6.49 -10.49
CA TYR A 256 9.02 -7.49 -9.44
C TYR A 256 10.31 -8.22 -9.02
N GLY A 257 11.36 -8.17 -9.84
CA GLY A 257 12.53 -9.03 -9.66
C GLY A 257 12.21 -10.50 -9.94
N GLN A 258 13.03 -11.39 -9.38
CA GLN A 258 12.93 -12.84 -9.54
C GLN A 258 12.11 -13.49 -8.42
N VAL A 259 11.19 -12.76 -7.80
CA VAL A 259 10.35 -13.32 -6.74
C VAL A 259 9.47 -14.44 -7.32
N PRO A 260 9.31 -15.58 -6.61
CA PRO A 260 8.48 -16.69 -7.08
C PRO A 260 6.98 -16.39 -6.99
N TYR A 261 6.61 -15.42 -6.16
CA TYR A 261 5.25 -14.93 -5.95
C TYR A 261 5.29 -13.58 -5.23
N ILE A 262 4.22 -12.81 -5.36
CA ILE A 262 3.84 -11.77 -4.40
C ILE A 262 2.69 -12.28 -3.52
N LEU A 263 2.55 -11.72 -2.33
CA LEU A 263 1.54 -12.15 -1.36
C LEU A 263 0.35 -11.20 -1.35
N SER A 264 -0.81 -11.67 -0.90
CA SER A 264 -2.00 -10.84 -0.84
C SER A 264 -3.06 -11.37 0.13
N TYR A 265 -4.10 -10.56 0.36
CA TYR A 265 -5.39 -11.05 0.86
C TYR A 265 -6.56 -10.40 0.14
N ALA A 266 -7.70 -11.08 0.20
CA ALA A 266 -9.00 -10.50 -0.11
C ALA A 266 -9.80 -10.38 1.19
N GLY A 267 -10.32 -9.19 1.46
CA GLY A 267 -11.20 -8.89 2.59
C GLY A 267 -12.60 -8.51 2.09
N ALA A 268 -13.64 -9.01 2.75
CA ALA A 268 -15.02 -8.59 2.48
C ALA A 268 -15.85 -8.65 3.76
N GLN A 269 -16.07 -7.49 4.38
CA GLN A 269 -16.70 -7.38 5.70
C GLN A 269 -16.00 -8.28 6.75
N ASN A 270 -16.59 -9.41 7.13
CA ASN A 270 -16.04 -10.36 8.09
C ASN A 270 -15.29 -11.54 7.42
N PHE A 271 -15.30 -11.66 6.09
CA PHE A 271 -14.57 -12.70 5.37
C PHE A 271 -13.16 -12.22 5.04
N PHE A 272 -12.16 -13.06 5.30
CA PHE A 272 -10.75 -12.75 5.08
C PHE A 272 -10.01 -13.99 4.57
N GLN A 273 -9.25 -13.87 3.49
CA GLN A 273 -8.45 -14.99 2.94
C GLN A 273 -7.15 -14.49 2.30
N PHE A 274 -6.03 -15.16 2.60
CA PHE A 274 -4.71 -14.93 1.99
C PHE A 274 -4.51 -15.70 0.68
N PHE A 275 -3.79 -15.08 -0.25
CA PHE A 275 -3.44 -15.62 -1.57
C PHE A 275 -1.97 -15.35 -1.92
N ALA A 276 -1.41 -16.19 -2.79
CA ALA A 276 -0.16 -15.93 -3.50
C ALA A 276 -0.44 -15.72 -5.00
N ILE A 277 0.23 -14.76 -5.61
CA ILE A 277 0.14 -14.47 -7.05
C ILE A 277 1.49 -14.73 -7.70
N THR A 278 1.51 -15.55 -8.74
CA THR A 278 2.73 -16.04 -9.41
C THR A 278 3.06 -15.28 -10.70
N PRO A 279 4.28 -15.45 -11.25
CA PRO A 279 4.69 -14.86 -12.52
C PRO A 279 3.82 -15.19 -13.74
N ASN A 280 3.12 -16.32 -13.73
CA ASN A 280 2.15 -16.66 -14.78
C ASN A 280 0.74 -16.12 -14.48
N HIS A 281 0.61 -15.15 -13.55
CA HIS A 281 -0.64 -14.56 -13.08
C HIS A 281 -1.60 -15.57 -12.44
N GLY A 282 -1.08 -16.73 -12.03
CA GLY A 282 -1.81 -17.71 -11.25
C GLY A 282 -2.04 -17.18 -9.83
N LYS A 283 -3.29 -17.20 -9.39
CA LYS A 283 -3.65 -16.91 -8.01
C LYS A 283 -3.92 -18.22 -7.28
N SER A 284 -3.22 -18.45 -6.18
CA SER A 284 -3.37 -19.64 -5.35
C SER A 284 -3.86 -19.25 -3.96
N GLU A 285 -4.89 -19.94 -3.49
CA GLU A 285 -5.35 -19.84 -2.10
C GLU A 285 -4.29 -20.41 -1.15
N ILE A 286 -3.78 -19.58 -0.23
CA ILE A 286 -2.76 -19.99 0.74
C ILE A 286 -3.28 -19.99 2.18
N SER A 287 -4.60 -19.94 2.35
CA SER A 287 -5.27 -20.06 3.64
C SER A 287 -6.73 -20.48 3.46
N LEU A 288 -7.38 -20.88 4.55
CA LEU A 288 -8.85 -20.96 4.58
C LEU A 288 -9.46 -19.56 4.56
N THR A 289 -10.72 -19.45 4.16
CA THR A 289 -11.49 -18.24 4.42
C THR A 289 -11.83 -18.16 5.91
N TYR A 290 -11.32 -17.15 6.59
CA TYR A 290 -11.57 -16.91 8.01
C TYR A 290 -12.77 -15.99 8.21
N ASP A 291 -13.63 -16.33 9.17
CA ASP A 291 -14.72 -15.46 9.62
C ASP A 291 -14.25 -14.66 10.83
N LEU A 292 -13.98 -13.37 10.63
CA LEU A 292 -13.53 -12.47 11.67
C LEU A 292 -14.58 -12.28 12.77
N ASN A 293 -15.88 -12.55 12.56
CA ASN A 293 -16.85 -12.51 13.66
C ASN A 293 -16.64 -13.63 14.69
N THR A 294 -15.76 -14.59 14.39
CA THR A 294 -15.35 -15.63 15.31
C THR A 294 -13.98 -15.31 15.89
N TYR A 295 -13.80 -15.61 17.17
CA TYR A 295 -12.52 -15.44 17.85
C TYR A 295 -11.40 -16.26 17.19
N ILE A 296 -11.72 -17.48 16.74
CA ILE A 296 -10.81 -18.35 16.00
C ILE A 296 -10.38 -17.70 14.69
N GLY A 297 -11.31 -17.08 13.94
CA GLY A 297 -10.99 -16.40 12.69
C GLY A 297 -10.03 -15.23 12.86
N GLU A 298 -10.28 -14.34 13.83
CA GLU A 298 -9.37 -13.23 14.13
C GLU A 298 -7.99 -13.75 14.58
N TYR A 299 -7.96 -14.76 15.45
CA TYR A 299 -6.73 -15.39 15.90
C TYR A 299 -5.91 -15.98 14.73
N MET A 300 -6.57 -16.70 13.82
CA MET A 300 -5.89 -17.32 12.68
C MET A 300 -5.36 -16.28 11.69
N VAL A 301 -6.04 -15.14 11.49
CA VAL A 301 -5.52 -14.04 10.67
C VAL A 301 -4.32 -13.38 11.35
N LEU A 302 -4.38 -13.13 12.66
CA LEU A 302 -3.25 -12.59 13.43
C LEU A 302 -2.00 -13.47 13.32
N VAL A 303 -2.15 -14.79 13.55
CA VAL A 303 -1.05 -15.76 13.44
C VAL A 303 -0.52 -15.84 12.02
N SER A 304 -1.42 -15.98 11.03
CA SER A 304 -1.04 -16.05 9.62
C SER A 304 -0.29 -14.79 9.20
N SER A 305 -0.72 -13.61 9.65
CA SER A 305 -0.09 -12.31 9.38
C SER A 305 1.36 -12.24 9.89
N LEU A 306 1.64 -12.77 11.09
CA LEU A 306 2.99 -12.82 11.66
C LEU A 306 3.92 -13.78 10.90
N ASN A 307 3.43 -14.96 10.52
CA ASN A 307 4.18 -15.89 9.68
C ASN A 307 4.38 -15.31 8.26
N LEU A 308 3.35 -14.68 7.69
CA LEU A 308 3.38 -14.05 6.38
C LEU A 308 4.41 -12.92 6.32
N PHE A 309 4.56 -12.13 7.40
CA PHE A 309 5.59 -11.09 7.49
C PHE A 309 6.99 -11.67 7.25
N ARG A 310 7.30 -12.84 7.83
CA ARG A 310 8.59 -13.52 7.61
C ARG A 310 8.79 -13.94 6.15
N VAL A 311 7.73 -14.40 5.49
CA VAL A 311 7.78 -14.70 4.04
C VAL A 311 8.02 -13.43 3.23
N VAL A 312 7.27 -12.35 3.51
CA VAL A 312 7.40 -11.05 2.82
C VAL A 312 8.82 -10.51 2.88
N ILE A 313 9.43 -10.45 4.07
CA ILE A 313 10.80 -9.93 4.20
C ILE A 313 11.83 -10.83 3.53
N SER A 314 11.55 -12.14 3.43
CA SER A 314 12.42 -13.11 2.76
C SER A 314 12.39 -12.98 1.24
N LEU A 315 11.37 -12.30 0.67
CA LEU A 315 11.34 -11.95 -0.75
C LEU A 315 12.43 -10.92 -1.11
N ALA A 316 12.95 -10.16 -0.13
CA ALA A 316 13.91 -9.08 -0.35
C ALA A 316 15.15 -9.49 -1.16
N GLN A 317 15.61 -10.73 -1.00
CA GLN A 317 16.79 -11.26 -1.71
C GLN A 317 16.55 -11.50 -3.22
N PHE A 318 15.30 -11.51 -3.67
CA PHE A 318 14.93 -11.75 -5.07
C PHE A 318 14.49 -10.46 -5.80
N LEU A 319 14.45 -9.33 -5.08
CA LEU A 319 14.03 -8.04 -5.63
C LEU A 319 15.10 -7.47 -6.55
N PRO A 320 14.72 -6.61 -7.52
CA PRO A 320 15.70 -5.93 -8.34
C PRO A 320 16.57 -5.01 -7.46
N THR A 321 17.84 -4.84 -7.84
CA THR A 321 18.77 -3.95 -7.12
C THR A 321 18.26 -2.50 -7.06
N ARG A 322 17.44 -2.09 -8.04
CA ARG A 322 16.84 -0.76 -8.14
C ARG A 322 15.48 -0.85 -8.81
N CYS A 323 14.47 -0.20 -8.23
CA CYS A 323 13.14 -0.03 -8.83
C CYS A 323 12.86 1.47 -8.99
N ASP A 324 13.02 1.99 -10.20
CA ASP A 324 12.80 3.42 -10.51
C ASP A 324 11.33 3.77 -10.77
N THR A 325 10.50 2.74 -10.98
CA THR A 325 9.09 2.86 -11.37
C THR A 325 8.22 1.98 -10.46
N PRO A 326 8.15 2.29 -9.15
CA PRO A 326 7.34 1.53 -8.20
C PRO A 326 5.87 1.49 -8.61
N LEU A 327 5.30 0.27 -8.70
CA LEU A 327 3.88 0.08 -8.97
C LEU A 327 3.02 0.73 -7.89
N TYR A 328 1.96 1.41 -8.31
CA TYR A 328 0.96 2.08 -7.47
C TYR A 328 1.46 3.21 -6.59
N LYS A 329 2.74 3.59 -6.69
CA LYS A 329 3.29 4.71 -5.92
C LYS A 329 3.25 5.96 -6.79
N GLU A 330 2.65 7.02 -6.25
CA GLU A 330 2.64 8.33 -6.89
C GLU A 330 4.03 8.98 -6.75
N ILE A 331 4.56 9.47 -7.86
CA ILE A 331 5.83 10.18 -7.94
C ILE A 331 5.55 11.62 -8.33
N SER A 332 5.81 12.55 -7.41
CA SER A 332 5.77 13.99 -7.70
C SER A 332 6.95 14.39 -8.57
N ARG A 333 6.68 15.22 -9.57
CA ARG A 333 7.64 15.86 -10.47
C ARG A 333 7.44 17.38 -10.43
N ASN A 334 8.25 18.11 -11.19
CA ASN A 334 8.12 19.56 -11.33
C ASN A 334 6.78 19.94 -11.96
N ASN A 335 6.42 21.23 -11.89
CA ASN A 335 5.21 21.78 -12.52
C ASN A 335 3.91 21.07 -12.08
N ASN A 336 3.82 20.68 -10.81
CA ASN A 336 2.67 19.96 -10.25
C ASN A 336 2.27 18.73 -11.07
N THR A 337 3.26 18.03 -11.62
CA THR A 337 3.08 16.80 -12.38
C THR A 337 3.23 15.60 -11.45
N TYR A 338 2.34 14.63 -11.58
CA TYR A 338 2.31 13.41 -10.79
C TYR A 338 2.27 12.21 -11.74
N ILE A 339 3.14 11.24 -11.49
CA ILE A 339 3.24 10.01 -12.29
C ILE A 339 2.95 8.83 -11.38
N THR A 340 1.98 8.00 -11.77
CA THR A 340 1.64 6.77 -11.05
C THR A 340 1.64 5.60 -12.02
N VAL A 341 2.45 4.58 -11.78
CA VAL A 341 2.43 3.34 -12.55
C VAL A 341 1.26 2.49 -12.04
N LEU A 342 0.20 2.33 -12.84
CA LEU A 342 -1.03 1.64 -12.44
C LEU A 342 -1.01 0.14 -12.76
N SER A 343 -0.20 -0.28 -13.72
CA SER A 343 0.05 -1.69 -14.05
C SER A 343 1.40 -1.83 -14.73
N GLU A 344 1.75 -3.04 -15.14
CA GLU A 344 2.99 -3.32 -15.86
C GLU A 344 3.06 -2.67 -17.25
N ASP A 345 1.95 -2.15 -17.75
CA ASP A 345 1.85 -1.47 -19.06
C ASP A 345 1.17 -0.09 -18.99
N SER A 346 0.61 0.29 -17.85
CA SER A 346 -0.17 1.53 -17.73
C SER A 346 0.47 2.52 -16.78
N VAL A 347 0.69 3.75 -17.25
CA VAL A 347 1.15 4.88 -16.44
C VAL A 347 0.12 6.00 -16.49
N LEU A 348 -0.35 6.47 -15.34
CA LEU A 348 -1.15 7.68 -15.26
C LEU A 348 -0.23 8.87 -15.05
N LYS A 349 -0.32 9.86 -15.95
CA LYS A 349 0.27 11.19 -15.78
C LYS A 349 -0.84 12.17 -15.47
N GLU A 350 -0.70 12.89 -14.37
CA GLU A 350 -1.61 13.96 -13.98
C GLU A 350 -0.85 15.28 -13.83
N ILE A 351 -1.45 16.38 -14.28
CA ILE A 351 -0.90 17.72 -14.13
C ILE A 351 -1.96 18.60 -13.50
N ARG A 352 -1.64 19.17 -12.35
CA ARG A 352 -2.52 20.12 -11.65
C ARG A 352 -2.26 21.53 -12.16
N ASP A 353 -3.33 22.30 -12.28
CA ASP A 353 -3.28 23.66 -12.83
C ASP A 353 -2.75 23.75 -14.24
N PHE A 354 -3.17 22.79 -15.07
CA PHE A 354 -2.72 22.64 -16.45
C PHE A 354 -2.68 23.96 -17.24
N LYS A 355 -3.74 24.78 -17.16
CA LYS A 355 -3.82 26.09 -17.84
C LYS A 355 -2.78 27.13 -17.42
N ASN A 356 -2.18 27.00 -16.23
CA ASN A 356 -1.20 27.96 -15.73
C ASN A 356 0.22 27.64 -16.21
N HIS A 357 0.42 26.50 -16.88
CA HIS A 357 1.70 26.11 -17.44
C HIS A 357 1.80 26.53 -18.91
N HIS A 358 3.03 26.71 -19.39
CA HIS A 358 3.32 27.01 -20.80
C HIS A 358 3.21 25.74 -21.67
N TYR A 359 2.02 25.16 -21.72
CA TYR A 359 1.69 24.00 -22.56
C TYR A 359 0.87 24.41 -23.79
N SER A 360 0.77 23.49 -24.73
CA SER A 360 -0.11 23.63 -25.88
C SER A 360 -1.57 23.55 -25.48
N ASP A 361 -2.45 24.04 -26.35
CA ASP A 361 -3.88 23.89 -26.15
C ASP A 361 -4.29 22.40 -26.15
N PHE A 362 -5.39 22.11 -25.46
CA PHE A 362 -5.82 20.74 -25.24
C PHE A 362 -6.18 20.00 -26.54
N ASP A 363 -6.70 20.69 -27.56
CA ASP A 363 -7.07 20.07 -28.83
C ASP A 363 -5.83 19.60 -29.59
N THR A 364 -4.78 20.42 -29.61
CA THR A 364 -3.46 20.03 -30.15
C THR A 364 -2.89 18.81 -29.44
N LEU A 365 -3.03 18.73 -28.12
CA LEU A 365 -2.54 17.60 -27.34
C LEU A 365 -3.31 16.31 -27.66
N VAL A 366 -4.63 16.40 -27.84
CA VAL A 366 -5.47 15.29 -28.32
C VAL A 366 -5.03 14.85 -29.72
N GLU A 367 -4.76 15.78 -30.63
CA GLU A 367 -4.23 15.49 -31.97
C GLU A 367 -2.87 14.79 -31.91
N ALA A 368 -1.96 15.24 -31.04
CA ALA A 368 -0.64 14.64 -30.87
C ALA A 368 -0.73 13.18 -30.40
N TYR A 369 -1.52 12.89 -29.37
CA TYR A 369 -1.71 11.50 -28.89
C TYR A 369 -2.39 10.62 -29.95
N LYS A 370 -3.35 11.15 -30.71
CA LYS A 370 -3.98 10.41 -31.82
C LYS A 370 -2.97 10.11 -32.93
N ALA A 371 -2.06 11.02 -33.23
CA ALA A 371 -1.07 10.86 -34.29
C ALA A 371 -0.08 9.71 -34.03
N VAL A 372 0.17 9.40 -32.75
CA VAL A 372 1.13 8.34 -32.34
C VAL A 372 0.43 7.07 -31.82
N GLN A 373 -0.89 6.96 -31.97
CA GLN A 373 -1.66 5.83 -31.45
C GLN A 373 -1.11 4.50 -31.97
N ASN A 374 -0.85 3.55 -31.06
CA ASN A 374 -0.30 2.22 -31.35
C ASN A 374 1.11 2.22 -32.00
N SER A 375 1.82 3.34 -31.95
CA SER A 375 3.18 3.42 -32.45
C SER A 375 4.13 2.54 -31.62
N PRO A 376 5.04 1.78 -32.26
CA PRO A 376 6.10 1.07 -31.55
C PRO A 376 7.23 2.02 -31.11
N PHE A 377 7.25 3.27 -31.58
CA PHE A 377 8.33 4.24 -31.34
C PHE A 377 7.91 5.40 -30.43
N CYS A 378 6.67 5.38 -29.94
CA CYS A 378 6.12 6.42 -29.07
C CYS A 378 5.45 5.78 -27.85
N VAL A 379 5.44 6.53 -26.74
CA VAL A 379 4.51 6.30 -25.64
C VAL A 379 3.20 6.97 -26.03
N TYR A 380 2.11 6.23 -26.12
CA TYR A 380 0.82 6.76 -26.56
C TYR A 380 -0.24 6.59 -25.47
N SER A 381 -1.46 7.06 -25.71
CA SER A 381 -2.52 7.00 -24.71
C SER A 381 -3.48 5.82 -24.96
N LYS A 382 -3.91 5.14 -23.89
CA LYS A 382 -4.96 4.11 -23.97
C LYS A 382 -6.34 4.71 -24.24
N GLU A 383 -6.65 5.87 -23.64
CA GLU A 383 -8.00 6.47 -23.67
C GLU A 383 -8.03 7.95 -24.07
N GLY A 384 -6.89 8.49 -24.53
CA GLY A 384 -6.69 9.92 -24.80
C GLY A 384 -6.52 10.76 -23.52
N PRO A 385 -5.99 11.99 -23.65
CA PRO A 385 -5.91 12.91 -22.53
C PRO A 385 -7.30 13.44 -22.14
N ARG A 386 -7.46 13.85 -20.87
CA ARG A 386 -8.71 14.39 -20.31
C ARG A 386 -8.42 15.59 -19.43
N ILE A 387 -9.32 16.57 -19.43
CA ILE A 387 -9.35 17.66 -18.45
C ILE A 387 -10.62 17.54 -17.62
N GLN A 388 -10.46 17.64 -16.31
CA GLN A 388 -11.56 17.61 -15.36
C GLN A 388 -11.55 18.86 -14.50
N ASN A 389 -12.72 19.52 -14.42
CA ASN A 389 -12.87 20.80 -13.73
C ASN A 389 -13.84 20.68 -12.55
N SER A 390 -13.46 21.14 -11.36
CA SER A 390 -14.40 21.17 -10.22
C SER A 390 -14.15 22.29 -9.22
N LYS A 391 -15.24 22.76 -8.57
CA LYS A 391 -15.15 23.77 -7.48
C LYS A 391 -14.32 23.26 -6.31
N LYS A 392 -14.42 21.97 -5.96
CA LYS A 392 -13.63 21.36 -4.88
C LYS A 392 -12.14 21.39 -5.21
N ARG A 393 -11.76 20.99 -6.43
CA ARG A 393 -10.37 21.06 -6.89
C ARG A 393 -9.87 22.49 -7.01
N LYS A 394 -10.74 23.46 -7.29
CA LYS A 394 -10.35 24.88 -7.31
C LYS A 394 -9.81 25.34 -5.96
N VAL A 395 -10.39 24.89 -4.86
CA VAL A 395 -9.89 25.19 -3.51
C VAL A 395 -8.52 24.54 -3.27
N GLN A 396 -8.32 23.32 -3.79
CA GLN A 396 -7.10 22.55 -3.55
C GLN A 396 -5.92 22.96 -4.44
N TYR A 397 -6.18 23.32 -5.70
CA TYR A 397 -5.15 23.54 -6.73
C TYR A 397 -5.17 24.97 -7.32
N GLY A 398 -6.26 25.74 -7.19
CA GLY A 398 -6.31 27.15 -7.60
C GLY A 398 -7.08 27.36 -8.91
N SER A 399 -6.65 26.77 -10.02
CA SER A 399 -7.45 26.80 -11.27
C SER A 399 -8.65 25.86 -11.21
N GLY A 400 -8.52 24.77 -10.46
CA GLY A 400 -9.49 23.69 -10.36
C GLY A 400 -9.48 22.70 -11.51
N GLU A 401 -8.51 22.82 -12.42
CA GLU A 401 -8.33 21.92 -13.56
C GLU A 401 -7.29 20.84 -13.26
N LEU A 402 -7.67 19.60 -13.55
CA LEU A 402 -6.80 18.44 -13.52
C LEU A 402 -6.71 17.87 -14.93
N TYR A 403 -5.52 17.94 -15.52
CA TYR A 403 -5.18 17.16 -16.69
C TYR A 403 -4.80 15.75 -16.27
N SER A 404 -5.27 14.74 -17.00
CA SER A 404 -4.93 13.34 -16.78
C SER A 404 -4.81 12.61 -18.11
N VAL A 405 -3.78 11.78 -18.28
CA VAL A 405 -3.62 10.90 -19.44
C VAL A 405 -3.12 9.52 -18.99
N LEU A 406 -3.77 8.47 -19.49
CA LEU A 406 -3.35 7.09 -19.28
C LEU A 406 -2.43 6.68 -20.44
N LEU A 407 -1.17 6.43 -20.14
CA LEU A 407 -0.07 6.19 -21.06
C LEU A 407 0.30 4.70 -21.13
N THR A 408 0.76 4.26 -22.29
CA THR A 408 1.30 2.93 -22.57
C THR A 408 2.39 3.01 -23.65
N PRO A 409 3.40 2.13 -23.60
CA PRO A 409 3.67 1.18 -22.53
C PRO A 409 4.45 1.82 -21.37
N VAL A 410 4.60 1.09 -20.27
CA VAL A 410 5.55 1.46 -19.22
C VAL A 410 6.96 1.41 -19.79
N CYS A 411 7.70 2.51 -19.62
CA CYS A 411 9.07 2.65 -20.08
C CYS A 411 9.96 3.12 -18.94
N HIS A 412 11.27 2.91 -19.07
CA HIS A 412 12.26 3.27 -18.06
C HIS A 412 13.28 4.26 -18.60
N HIS A 413 13.82 5.11 -17.73
CA HIS A 413 14.89 6.01 -18.12
C HIS A 413 16.18 5.21 -18.31
N ARG A 414 16.81 5.39 -19.46
CA ARG A 414 18.13 4.84 -19.77
C ARG A 414 18.83 5.83 -20.70
N ARG A 415 20.16 5.81 -20.73
CA ARG A 415 20.95 6.54 -21.74
C ARG A 415 21.73 5.53 -22.59
N PRO A 416 21.89 5.76 -23.90
CA PRO A 416 22.84 5.02 -24.72
C PRO A 416 24.24 5.00 -24.12
N SER A 417 24.88 3.84 -24.13
CA SER A 417 26.23 3.63 -23.61
C SER A 417 27.31 3.75 -24.69
N ASN A 418 26.94 3.69 -25.97
CA ASN A 418 27.85 3.73 -27.10
C ASN A 418 27.16 4.26 -28.37
N GLU A 419 27.93 4.54 -29.41
CA GLU A 419 27.41 5.09 -30.68
C GLU A 419 26.37 4.17 -31.36
N ASN A 420 26.47 2.85 -31.19
CA ASN A 420 25.50 1.94 -31.79
C ASN A 420 24.14 2.00 -31.08
N GLU A 421 24.11 1.99 -29.75
CA GLU A 421 22.88 2.21 -29.00
C GLU A 421 22.29 3.60 -29.30
N LEU A 422 23.14 4.62 -29.47
CA LEU A 422 22.71 5.95 -29.86
C LEU A 422 22.05 5.92 -31.24
N ARG A 423 22.66 5.23 -32.22
CA ARG A 423 22.07 5.05 -33.56
C ARG A 423 20.69 4.42 -33.51
N ILE A 424 20.51 3.37 -32.71
CA ILE A 424 19.21 2.70 -32.52
C ILE A 424 18.20 3.65 -31.87
N ALA A 425 18.63 4.42 -30.86
CA ALA A 425 17.78 5.41 -30.19
C ALA A 425 17.33 6.51 -31.13
N ILE A 426 18.26 7.16 -31.84
CA ILE A 426 17.96 8.23 -32.79
C ILE A 426 17.07 7.73 -33.92
N ARG A 427 17.30 6.51 -34.43
CA ARG A 427 16.41 5.88 -35.42
C ARG A 427 14.98 5.78 -34.89
N SER A 428 14.80 5.35 -33.65
CA SER A 428 13.48 5.22 -33.02
C SER A 428 12.81 6.59 -32.84
N VAL A 429 13.55 7.59 -32.36
CA VAL A 429 13.06 8.97 -32.21
C VAL A 429 12.62 9.56 -33.55
N LEU A 430 13.42 9.40 -34.60
CA LEU A 430 13.09 9.87 -35.95
C LEU A 430 11.84 9.19 -36.51
N SER A 431 11.65 7.89 -36.24
CA SER A 431 10.45 7.17 -36.64
C SER A 431 9.19 7.69 -35.93
N GLY A 432 9.26 7.91 -34.60
CA GLY A 432 8.16 8.51 -33.85
C GLY A 432 7.85 9.95 -34.27
N LEU A 433 8.88 10.77 -34.50
CA LEU A 433 8.72 12.12 -35.06
C LEU A 433 8.06 12.09 -36.44
N ASN A 434 8.37 11.10 -37.28
CA ASN A 434 7.76 10.99 -38.60
C ASN A 434 6.23 10.79 -38.52
N GLU A 435 5.74 10.05 -37.52
CA GLU A 435 4.30 9.87 -37.29
C GLU A 435 3.62 11.19 -36.93
N LEU A 436 4.18 11.96 -36.00
CA LEU A 436 3.71 13.31 -35.67
C LEU A 436 3.73 14.22 -36.90
N HIS A 437 4.86 14.28 -37.60
CA HIS A 437 5.10 15.17 -38.72
C HIS A 437 4.17 14.91 -39.91
N ARG A 438 3.71 13.66 -40.11
CA ARG A 438 2.74 13.31 -41.15
C ARG A 438 1.35 13.86 -40.84
N GLN A 439 0.99 14.00 -39.57
CA GLN A 439 -0.27 14.60 -39.12
C GLN A 439 -0.18 16.12 -38.96
N GLY A 440 0.95 16.74 -39.37
CA GLY A 440 1.14 18.17 -39.21
C GLY A 440 1.40 18.60 -37.77
N ILE A 441 1.84 17.69 -36.91
CA ILE A 441 2.24 17.96 -35.52
C ILE A 441 3.76 18.00 -35.41
N VAL A 442 4.29 18.91 -34.59
CA VAL A 442 5.71 19.03 -34.20
C VAL A 442 5.83 18.81 -32.69
N HIS A 443 6.93 18.20 -32.22
CA HIS A 443 7.07 17.82 -30.81
C HIS A 443 7.50 18.98 -29.91
N ARG A 444 8.41 19.82 -30.40
CA ARG A 444 8.99 21.00 -29.74
C ARG A 444 9.86 20.76 -28.50
N ASP A 445 9.74 19.64 -27.80
CA ASP A 445 10.59 19.32 -26.62
C ASP A 445 11.35 17.99 -26.74
N ILE A 446 12.18 17.85 -27.79
CA ILE A 446 13.03 16.66 -27.97
C ILE A 446 14.27 16.77 -27.07
N ARG A 447 14.33 15.88 -26.07
CA ARG A 447 15.43 15.75 -25.10
C ARG A 447 15.41 14.34 -24.52
N TRP A 448 16.52 13.91 -23.93
CA TRP A 448 16.62 12.55 -23.40
C TRP A 448 15.67 12.22 -22.26
N ASP A 449 15.21 13.20 -21.49
CA ASP A 449 14.22 12.96 -20.42
C ASP A 449 12.85 12.56 -21.01
N ASN A 450 12.61 12.89 -22.28
CA ASN A 450 11.41 12.55 -23.04
C ASN A 450 11.65 11.34 -23.97
N ILE A 451 12.78 10.64 -23.83
CA ILE A 451 13.12 9.44 -24.61
C ILE A 451 13.33 8.28 -23.64
N LEU A 452 12.39 7.33 -23.65
CA LEU A 452 12.33 6.25 -22.67
C LEU A 452 12.65 4.90 -23.33
N ARG A 453 13.20 3.97 -22.56
CA ARG A 453 13.50 2.60 -23.02
C ARG A 453 12.31 1.69 -22.72
N HIS A 454 11.92 0.90 -23.71
CA HIS A 454 10.96 -0.19 -23.56
C HIS A 454 11.51 -1.43 -24.27
N ASN A 455 11.82 -2.47 -23.50
CA ASN A 455 12.58 -3.63 -23.97
C ASN A 455 13.87 -3.19 -24.69
N GLU A 456 14.10 -3.70 -25.91
CA GLU A 456 15.26 -3.35 -26.72
C GLU A 456 15.07 -2.12 -27.62
N THR A 457 13.99 -1.37 -27.42
CA THR A 457 13.61 -0.21 -28.25
C THR A 457 13.52 1.07 -27.44
N TRP A 458 13.54 2.21 -28.12
CA TRP A 458 13.36 3.53 -27.53
C TRP A 458 12.05 4.15 -27.98
N ARG A 459 11.40 4.88 -27.08
CA ARG A 459 10.10 5.50 -27.31
C ARG A 459 10.14 6.98 -26.97
N LEU A 460 9.62 7.80 -27.86
CA LEU A 460 9.40 9.23 -27.64
C LEU A 460 8.16 9.45 -26.77
N ALA A 461 8.21 10.40 -25.83
CA ALA A 461 7.13 10.72 -24.89
C ALA A 461 7.04 12.23 -24.63
N ASP A 462 6.08 12.65 -23.80
CA ASP A 462 5.88 14.04 -23.33
C ASP A 462 5.48 15.03 -24.44
N TYR A 463 4.20 14.98 -24.82
CA TYR A 463 3.65 15.78 -25.93
C TYR A 463 3.01 17.09 -25.48
N GLU A 464 3.10 17.45 -24.21
CA GLU A 464 2.45 18.64 -23.64
C GLU A 464 2.95 19.96 -24.25
N HIS A 465 4.13 19.95 -24.88
CA HIS A 465 4.66 21.06 -25.68
C HIS A 465 4.46 20.92 -27.20
N SER A 466 3.85 19.83 -27.67
CA SER A 466 3.63 19.57 -29.10
C SER A 466 2.72 20.60 -29.73
N GLY A 467 2.96 20.97 -30.98
CA GLY A 467 2.21 22.03 -31.65
C GLY A 467 1.86 21.72 -33.09
N ARG A 468 1.08 22.60 -33.72
CA ARG A 468 0.79 22.48 -35.15
C ARG A 468 1.96 23.00 -35.98
N LEU A 469 2.23 22.35 -37.10
CA LEU A 469 3.29 22.71 -38.02
C LEU A 469 3.06 24.12 -38.58
N GLY A 470 4.09 24.98 -38.51
CA GLY A 470 4.04 26.37 -38.99
C GLY A 470 3.38 27.34 -38.01
N GLU A 471 2.83 26.87 -36.90
CA GLU A 471 2.30 27.74 -35.86
C GLU A 471 3.44 28.52 -35.17
N VAL A 472 3.23 29.81 -34.94
CA VAL A 472 4.12 30.66 -34.16
C VAL A 472 3.86 30.39 -32.67
N PRO A 473 4.83 29.83 -31.93
CA PRO A 473 4.62 29.49 -30.52
C PRO A 473 4.44 30.75 -29.66
N THR A 474 3.61 30.66 -28.62
CA THR A 474 3.37 31.75 -27.66
C THR A 474 4.44 31.86 -26.58
N PHE A 475 5.34 30.89 -26.52
CA PHE A 475 6.50 30.83 -25.61
C PHE A 475 7.68 30.21 -26.35
N GLN A 476 8.89 30.33 -25.80
CA GLN A 476 10.10 29.73 -26.36
C GLN A 476 10.79 28.88 -25.31
N LEU A 477 11.09 27.62 -25.66
CA LEU A 477 11.96 26.78 -24.83
C LEU A 477 13.43 27.11 -25.11
N HIS A 478 14.26 27.01 -24.07
CA HIS A 478 15.66 27.47 -24.06
C HIS A 478 16.57 26.79 -25.10
N ASN A 479 16.21 25.59 -25.56
CA ASN A 479 17.00 24.76 -26.48
C ASN A 479 16.59 24.93 -27.95
N TRP A 480 15.60 25.78 -28.25
CA TRP A 480 15.14 26.00 -29.62
C TRP A 480 16.17 26.76 -30.46
N PRO A 481 16.21 26.50 -31.78
CA PRO A 481 17.05 27.28 -32.68
C PRO A 481 16.52 28.71 -32.81
N SER A 482 17.40 29.66 -33.16
CA SER A 482 17.07 31.09 -33.21
C SER A 482 16.04 31.48 -34.29
N ASN A 483 15.79 30.61 -35.27
CA ASN A 483 14.94 30.88 -36.42
C ASN A 483 13.45 30.51 -36.24
N VAL A 484 12.99 30.22 -35.01
CA VAL A 484 11.58 29.85 -34.74
C VAL A 484 10.59 31.03 -34.86
N THR A 485 11.09 32.26 -35.07
CA THR A 485 10.29 33.49 -35.13
C THR A 485 9.20 33.52 -36.21
N GLU A 486 9.34 32.72 -37.26
CA GLU A 486 8.40 32.66 -38.40
C GLU A 486 7.44 31.46 -38.35
N GLY A 487 7.49 30.68 -37.26
CA GLY A 487 6.68 29.46 -37.09
C GLY A 487 7.54 28.22 -36.87
N TYR A 488 7.05 27.30 -36.05
CA TYR A 488 7.79 26.09 -35.72
C TYR A 488 7.72 25.06 -36.86
N SER A 489 8.89 24.61 -37.34
CA SER A 489 8.98 23.67 -38.48
C SER A 489 9.46 22.28 -38.06
N LYS A 490 9.30 21.29 -38.95
CA LYS A 490 9.89 19.95 -38.80
C LYS A 490 11.40 20.00 -38.58
N LYS A 491 12.09 20.97 -39.19
CA LYS A 491 13.54 21.14 -39.06
C LYS A 491 13.96 21.56 -37.66
N CYS A 492 13.08 22.23 -36.91
CA CYS A 492 13.34 22.61 -35.54
C CYS A 492 13.35 21.37 -34.62
N ASP A 493 12.46 20.39 -34.82
CA ASP A 493 12.55 19.10 -34.12
C ASP A 493 13.84 18.35 -34.48
N LEU A 494 14.21 18.33 -35.78
CA LEU A 494 15.45 17.69 -36.24
C LEU A 494 16.72 18.36 -35.67
N TYR A 495 16.70 19.67 -35.49
CA TYR A 495 17.75 20.40 -34.77
C TYR A 495 17.93 19.87 -33.35
N LEU A 496 16.82 19.69 -32.62
CA LEU A 496 16.85 19.13 -31.27
C LEU A 496 17.32 17.67 -31.25
N VAL A 497 16.99 16.86 -32.28
CA VAL A 497 17.59 15.52 -32.46
C VAL A 497 19.11 15.60 -32.58
N GLY A 498 19.64 16.59 -33.30
CA GLY A 498 21.08 16.85 -33.38
C GLY A 498 21.70 17.17 -32.02
N LYS A 499 20.98 17.90 -31.17
CA LYS A 499 21.42 18.23 -29.79
C LYS A 499 21.52 17.01 -28.87
N LEU A 500 20.78 15.94 -29.13
CA LEU A 500 20.90 14.70 -28.34
C LEU A 500 22.32 14.11 -28.37
N PHE A 501 23.10 14.38 -29.42
CA PHE A 501 24.49 13.91 -29.56
C PHE A 501 25.46 14.64 -28.62
N ASP A 502 25.10 15.79 -28.06
CA ASP A 502 25.98 16.58 -27.18
C ASP A 502 26.12 15.98 -25.77
N GLU A 503 25.23 15.08 -25.38
CA GLU A 503 25.11 14.59 -24.00
C GLU A 503 25.95 13.34 -23.68
N PHE A 504 26.89 12.96 -24.56
CA PHE A 504 27.67 11.73 -24.44
C PHE A 504 29.17 11.95 -24.48
N MET A 505 29.89 11.17 -23.66
CA MET A 505 31.35 11.22 -23.54
C MET A 505 32.09 10.25 -24.46
N PHE A 506 31.37 9.34 -25.15
CA PHE A 506 32.00 8.42 -26.10
C PHE A 506 32.30 9.12 -27.44
N GLU A 507 33.35 8.67 -28.11
CA GLU A 507 33.73 9.24 -29.41
C GLU A 507 32.74 8.86 -30.51
N LEU A 508 32.32 9.86 -31.29
CA LEU A 508 31.52 9.67 -32.48
C LEU A 508 32.41 9.39 -33.69
N SER A 509 32.01 8.42 -34.50
CA SER A 509 32.58 8.19 -35.82
C SER A 509 32.51 9.47 -36.69
N THR A 510 33.32 9.52 -37.76
CA THR A 510 33.26 10.62 -38.73
C THR A 510 31.85 10.81 -39.31
N ALA A 511 31.13 9.72 -39.57
CA ALA A 511 29.75 9.77 -40.04
C ALA A 511 28.81 10.32 -38.95
N GLY A 512 29.02 9.94 -37.68
CA GLY A 512 28.26 10.43 -36.53
C GLY A 512 28.43 11.93 -36.29
N ARG A 513 29.67 12.44 -36.39
CA ARG A 513 29.93 13.89 -36.32
C ARG A 513 29.29 14.64 -37.47
N ARG A 514 29.41 14.12 -38.69
CA ARG A 514 28.82 14.73 -39.88
C ARG A 514 27.29 14.82 -39.80
N ILE A 515 26.59 13.73 -39.43
CA ILE A 515 25.12 13.78 -39.36
C ILE A 515 24.64 14.74 -38.26
N LYS A 516 25.33 14.77 -37.11
CA LYS A 516 25.07 15.73 -36.03
C LYS A 516 25.14 17.17 -36.54
N GLU A 517 26.25 17.55 -37.20
CA GLU A 517 26.44 18.90 -37.75
C GLU A 517 25.30 19.28 -38.70
N ARG A 518 24.96 18.38 -39.63
CA ARG A 518 23.88 18.59 -40.60
C ARG A 518 22.49 18.74 -39.96
N LEU A 519 22.20 17.99 -38.89
CA LEU A 519 20.99 18.15 -38.08
C LEU A 519 20.96 19.52 -37.40
N THR A 520 22.05 19.92 -36.74
CA THR A 520 22.15 21.22 -36.06
C THR A 520 22.18 22.41 -37.02
N ASN A 521 22.58 22.22 -38.27
CA ASN A 521 22.50 23.21 -39.34
C ASN A 521 21.16 23.19 -40.08
N GLN A 522 20.20 22.34 -39.68
CA GLN A 522 18.86 22.22 -40.28
C GLN A 522 18.87 21.91 -41.79
N GLU A 523 19.86 21.13 -42.25
CA GLU A 523 20.04 20.80 -43.66
C GLU A 523 19.01 19.77 -44.16
N PHE A 524 18.47 18.95 -43.26
CA PHE A 524 17.51 17.91 -43.61
C PHE A 524 16.10 18.48 -43.74
N PRO A 525 15.36 18.17 -44.82
CA PRO A 525 13.97 18.60 -44.98
C PRO A 525 12.97 17.84 -44.09
N ASN A 526 13.25 16.58 -43.73
CA ASN A 526 12.34 15.71 -42.97
C ASN A 526 13.05 14.47 -42.38
N CYS A 527 12.37 13.74 -41.47
CA CYS A 527 12.89 12.52 -40.84
C CYS A 527 13.36 11.45 -41.83
N ASP A 528 12.60 11.20 -42.92
CA ASP A 528 12.94 10.17 -43.91
C ASP A 528 14.28 10.47 -44.62
N SER A 529 14.59 11.75 -44.84
CA SER A 529 15.87 12.15 -45.42
C SER A 529 17.06 11.92 -44.46
N VAL A 530 16.83 12.06 -43.16
CA VAL A 530 17.82 11.77 -42.11
C VAL A 530 18.09 10.27 -42.04
N LEU A 531 17.05 9.44 -42.05
CA LEU A 531 17.14 7.97 -41.98
C LEU A 531 17.88 7.35 -43.17
N LYS A 532 18.00 8.06 -44.29
CA LYS A 532 18.77 7.63 -45.48
C LYS A 532 20.26 7.99 -45.42
N ASP A 533 20.70 8.75 -44.41
CA ASP A 533 22.09 9.13 -44.23
C ASP A 533 22.99 7.89 -44.01
N GLU A 534 24.24 7.97 -44.45
CA GLU A 534 25.21 6.88 -44.33
C GLU A 534 25.45 6.44 -42.88
N TRP A 535 25.26 7.33 -41.89
CA TRP A 535 25.40 6.97 -40.48
C TRP A 535 24.46 5.82 -40.05
N PHE A 536 23.29 5.68 -40.69
CA PHE A 536 22.35 4.59 -40.42
C PHE A 536 22.61 3.31 -41.22
N LYS A 537 23.49 3.35 -42.23
CA LYS A 537 23.81 2.21 -43.11
C LYS A 537 24.90 1.29 -42.56
N LYS A 538 25.61 1.71 -41.51
CA LYS A 538 26.59 0.87 -40.82
C LYS A 538 25.87 -0.10 -39.87
N GLU A 539 25.97 -1.39 -40.17
CA GLU A 539 25.73 -2.49 -39.22
C GLU A 539 26.89 -2.60 -38.23
#